data_AF-A0A7J9QS32-F1
#
_entry.id   AF-A0A7J9QS32-F1
#
_cell.length_a   1.000
_cell.length_b   1.000
_cell.length_c   1.000
_cell.angle_alpha   90.00
_cell.angle_beta   90.00
_cell.angle_gamma   90.00
#
_symmetry.space_group_name_H-M   'P 1'
#
loop_
_entity.id
_entity.type
_entity.pdbx_description
1 polymer ?
#
loop_
_entity_poly.entity_id
_entity_poly.type
_entity_poly.pdbx_seq_one_letter_code
_entity_poly.pdbx_strand_id
1 'polypeptide(L)'
;SQFGEEITKAVTLYNEKKNMQIFDIYFDKILYQELGRAIKNSRAREVIKLIGMEIDFYNLLSAIRGKFWGLEEEQIQDLIASTTPTASRDLISRMIGAASIKDAFNELASTRYKNLIPEADNELDAISEFERKFELEMYQSSLRSFTKMFSFATIIGITKLTAYEVRNLSAIAYAVEQKIPTETTMSKLILEED
;
A
#
# COMPACT_ATOMS: atom_id res chain seq x y z
N SER A 1 -17.36 20.25 -1.92
CA SER A 1 -17.64 19.10 -1.02
C SER A 1 -16.35 18.73 -0.29
N GLN A 2 -16.40 17.86 0.73
CA GLN A 2 -15.24 17.42 1.51
C GLN A 2 -14.08 16.86 0.67
N PHE A 3 -14.36 16.33 -0.53
CA PHE A 3 -13.39 15.69 -1.42
C PHE A 3 -13.23 16.40 -2.78
N GLY A 4 -13.86 17.57 -2.95
CA GLY A 4 -13.96 18.21 -4.26
C GLY A 4 -12.61 18.65 -4.85
N GLU A 5 -11.68 19.07 -4.00
CA GLU A 5 -10.34 19.49 -4.42
C GLU A 5 -9.54 18.31 -5.00
N GLU A 6 -9.47 17.20 -4.27
CA GLU A 6 -8.75 15.99 -4.67
C GLU A 6 -9.34 15.38 -5.95
N ILE A 7 -10.66 15.36 -6.08
CA ILE A 7 -11.33 14.90 -7.31
C ILE A 7 -11.00 15.80 -8.50
N THR A 8 -10.92 17.12 -8.29
CA THR A 8 -10.54 18.07 -9.35
C THR A 8 -9.12 17.81 -9.83
N LYS A 9 -8.18 17.61 -8.90
CA LYS A 9 -6.79 17.25 -9.22
C LYS A 9 -6.70 15.92 -9.98
N ALA A 10 -7.45 14.90 -9.55
CA ALA A 10 -7.52 13.62 -10.23
C ALA A 10 -8.01 13.75 -11.67
N VAL A 11 -9.06 14.56 -11.92
CA VAL A 11 -9.58 14.82 -13.27
C VAL A 11 -8.55 15.54 -14.14
N THR A 12 -7.85 16.54 -13.60
CA THR A 12 -6.79 17.25 -14.32
C THR A 12 -5.67 16.29 -14.74
N LEU A 13 -5.16 15.50 -13.79
CA LEU A 13 -4.07 14.56 -14.06
C LEU A 13 -4.50 13.44 -15.02
N TYR A 14 -5.73 12.94 -14.88
CA TYR A 14 -6.32 12.00 -15.82
C TYR A 14 -6.39 12.58 -17.23
N ASN A 15 -6.76 13.85 -17.38
CA ASN A 15 -6.85 14.47 -18.69
C ASN A 15 -5.50 14.56 -19.40
N GLU A 16 -4.41 14.72 -18.64
CA GLU A 16 -3.03 14.73 -19.15
C GLU A 16 -2.52 13.33 -19.49
N LYS A 17 -2.67 12.36 -18.58
CA LYS A 17 -2.04 11.03 -18.69
C LYS A 17 -2.92 9.97 -19.34
N LYS A 18 -4.23 10.20 -19.40
CA LYS A 18 -5.26 9.25 -19.87
C LYS A 18 -5.22 7.87 -19.19
N ASN A 19 -4.71 7.81 -17.95
CA ASN A 19 -4.65 6.60 -17.15
C ASN A 19 -5.77 6.59 -16.09
N MET A 20 -6.69 5.63 -16.17
CA MET A 20 -7.81 5.51 -15.24
C MET A 20 -7.39 5.21 -13.79
N GLN A 21 -6.22 4.57 -13.60
CA GLN A 21 -5.66 4.26 -12.27
C GLN A 21 -5.36 5.52 -11.44
N ILE A 22 -5.33 6.69 -12.07
CA ILE A 22 -5.19 7.98 -11.39
C ILE A 22 -6.34 8.21 -10.40
N PHE A 23 -7.57 7.81 -10.75
CA PHE A 23 -8.69 7.98 -9.83
C PHE A 23 -8.53 7.11 -8.59
N ASP A 24 -8.08 5.87 -8.75
CA ASP A 24 -7.87 4.93 -7.65
C ASP A 24 -6.86 5.48 -6.65
N ILE A 25 -5.72 5.99 -7.11
CA ILE A 25 -4.70 6.54 -6.21
C ILE A 25 -5.16 7.79 -5.46
N TYR A 26 -6.01 8.63 -6.06
CA TYR A 26 -6.57 9.79 -5.36
C TYR A 26 -7.65 9.40 -4.35
N PHE A 27 -8.42 8.35 -4.62
CA PHE A 27 -9.34 7.79 -3.61
C PHE A 27 -8.56 7.16 -2.45
N ASP A 28 -7.50 6.42 -2.75
CA ASP A 28 -6.60 5.87 -1.74
C ASP A 28 -5.96 7.00 -0.92
N LYS A 29 -5.49 8.08 -1.57
CA LYS A 29 -4.96 9.28 -0.90
C LYS A 29 -5.95 9.81 0.13
N ILE A 30 -7.20 10.02 -0.28
CA ILE A 30 -8.26 10.53 0.61
C ILE A 30 -8.41 9.61 1.83
N LEU A 31 -8.50 8.29 1.60
CA LEU A 31 -8.64 7.30 2.66
C LEU A 31 -7.45 7.35 3.63
N TYR A 32 -6.22 7.27 3.13
CA TYR A 32 -5.02 7.24 3.96
C TYR A 32 -4.72 8.57 4.65
N GLN A 33 -5.14 9.69 4.05
CA GLN A 33 -5.10 11.01 4.68
C GLN A 33 -6.02 11.06 5.91
N GLU A 34 -7.25 10.56 5.79
CA GLU A 34 -8.19 10.50 6.92
C GLU A 34 -7.76 9.48 7.99
N LEU A 35 -7.25 8.32 7.58
CA LEU A 35 -6.65 7.36 8.51
C LEU A 35 -5.48 7.98 9.28
N GLY A 36 -4.61 8.72 8.59
CA GLY A 36 -3.51 9.47 9.21
C GLY A 36 -3.98 10.45 10.27
N ARG A 37 -5.04 11.22 9.97
CA ARG A 37 -5.66 12.14 10.95
C ARG A 37 -6.25 11.40 12.14
N ALA A 38 -6.92 10.27 11.91
CA ALA A 38 -7.52 9.46 12.97
C ALA A 38 -6.47 8.88 13.92
N ILE A 39 -5.37 8.32 13.39
CA ILE A 39 -4.32 7.73 14.23
C ILE A 39 -3.51 8.77 14.99
N LYS A 40 -3.34 9.98 14.46
CA LYS A 40 -2.65 11.09 15.15
C LYS A 40 -3.34 11.44 16.47
N ASN A 41 -4.66 11.29 16.52
CA ASN A 41 -5.46 11.54 17.72
C ASN A 41 -5.63 10.29 18.61
N SER A 42 -5.11 9.13 18.18
CA SER A 42 -5.23 7.89 18.93
C SER A 42 -4.17 7.80 20.04
N ARG A 43 -4.58 7.26 21.20
CA ARG A 43 -3.66 6.92 22.30
C ARG A 43 -3.22 5.45 22.27
N ALA A 44 -3.81 4.65 21.39
CA ALA A 44 -3.57 3.21 21.32
C ALA A 44 -2.34 2.92 20.46
N ARG A 45 -1.18 2.71 21.11
CA ARG A 45 0.10 2.44 20.43
C ARG A 45 0.04 1.29 19.42
N GLU A 46 -0.69 0.21 19.74
CA GLU A 46 -0.84 -0.93 18.81
C GLU A 46 -1.59 -0.56 17.52
N VAL A 47 -2.59 0.32 17.63
CA VAL A 47 -3.35 0.83 16.47
C VAL A 47 -2.47 1.74 15.62
N ILE A 48 -1.71 2.62 16.26
CA ILE A 48 -0.76 3.50 15.59
C ILE A 48 0.29 2.68 14.84
N LYS A 49 0.80 1.59 15.44
CA LYS A 49 1.78 0.70 14.81
C LYS A 49 1.18 -0.05 13.62
N LEU A 50 -0.02 -0.61 13.76
CA LEU A 50 -0.69 -1.38 12.72
C LEU A 50 -1.06 -0.50 11.51
N ILE A 51 -1.84 0.56 11.75
CA ILE A 51 -2.32 1.46 10.69
C ILE A 51 -1.20 2.36 10.18
N GLY A 52 -0.25 2.74 11.04
CA GLY A 52 0.86 3.58 10.61
C GLY A 52 1.74 2.90 9.56
N MET A 53 1.90 1.58 9.67
CA MET A 53 2.57 0.79 8.65
C MET A 53 1.84 0.86 7.31
N GLU A 54 0.50 0.79 7.29
CA GLU A 54 -0.30 0.91 6.07
C GLU A 54 -0.14 2.27 5.39
N ILE A 55 -0.11 3.34 6.17
CA ILE A 55 0.07 4.69 5.64
C ILE A 55 1.48 4.86 5.06
N ASP A 56 2.51 4.35 5.76
CA ASP A 56 3.86 4.36 5.24
C ASP A 56 3.90 3.63 3.89
N PHE A 57 3.29 2.45 3.81
CA PHE A 57 3.26 1.66 2.59
C PHE A 57 2.50 2.30 1.44
N TYR A 58 1.34 2.91 1.71
CA TYR A 58 0.63 3.72 0.73
C TYR A 58 1.54 4.81 0.14
N ASN A 59 2.28 5.53 1.00
CA ASN A 59 3.17 6.60 0.56
C ASN A 59 4.36 6.07 -0.27
N LEU A 60 5.00 4.98 0.16
CA LEU A 60 6.09 4.35 -0.58
C LEU A 60 5.61 3.88 -1.95
N LEU A 61 4.48 3.20 -2.01
CA LEU A 61 3.91 2.69 -3.27
C LEU A 61 3.44 3.83 -4.19
N SER A 62 2.90 4.91 -3.62
CA SER A 62 2.50 6.11 -4.39
C SER A 62 3.71 6.78 -5.03
N ALA A 63 4.84 6.86 -4.34
CA ALA A 63 6.08 7.39 -4.91
C ALA A 63 6.57 6.54 -6.10
N ILE A 64 6.55 5.21 -5.95
CA ILE A 64 6.96 4.27 -6.99
C ILE A 64 6.02 4.30 -8.20
N ARG A 65 4.69 4.23 -7.98
CA ARG A 65 3.68 4.29 -9.06
C ARG A 65 3.72 5.63 -9.79
N GLY A 66 3.89 6.73 -9.05
CA GLY A 66 4.07 8.05 -9.64
C GLY A 66 5.26 8.11 -10.59
N LYS A 67 6.40 7.52 -10.21
CA LYS A 67 7.56 7.38 -11.11
C LYS A 67 7.27 6.50 -12.32
N PHE A 68 6.62 5.36 -12.11
CA PHE A 68 6.25 4.45 -13.19
C PHE A 68 5.32 5.09 -14.23
N TRP A 69 4.42 5.99 -13.81
CA TRP A 69 3.57 6.77 -14.72
C TRP A 69 4.26 8.01 -15.32
N GLY A 70 5.55 8.23 -15.01
CA GLY A 70 6.31 9.40 -15.44
C GLY A 70 5.68 10.71 -14.98
N LEU A 71 5.19 10.74 -13.74
CA LEU A 71 4.68 11.97 -13.13
C LEU A 71 5.84 12.88 -12.71
N GLU A 72 5.61 14.19 -12.76
CA GLU A 72 6.55 15.18 -12.23
C GLU A 72 6.63 15.09 -10.70
N GLU A 73 7.76 15.45 -10.11
CA GLU A 73 7.96 15.33 -8.65
C GLU A 73 6.87 16.03 -7.82
N GLU A 74 6.40 17.20 -8.28
CA GLU A 74 5.31 17.94 -7.64
C GLU A 74 3.99 17.15 -7.67
N GLN A 75 3.69 16.49 -8.79
CA GLN A 75 2.51 15.64 -8.93
C GLN A 75 2.60 14.43 -8.00
N ILE A 76 3.78 13.79 -7.90
CA ILE A 76 3.99 12.66 -6.98
C ILE A 76 3.88 13.11 -5.53
N GLN A 77 4.44 14.27 -5.19
CA GLN A 77 4.38 14.84 -3.84
C GLN A 77 2.93 15.11 -3.41
N ASP A 78 2.07 15.52 -4.34
CA ASP A 78 0.65 15.71 -4.08
C ASP A 78 -0.07 14.39 -3.80
N LEU A 79 0.40 13.23 -4.28
CA LEU A 79 -0.20 11.93 -3.97
C LEU A 79 0.09 11.43 -2.54
N ILE A 80 1.09 11.99 -1.87
CA ILE A 80 1.56 11.53 -0.55
C ILE A 80 0.60 11.97 0.55
N ALA A 81 0.17 11.02 1.38
CA ALA A 81 -0.57 11.30 2.60
C ALA A 81 0.35 12.00 3.62
N SER A 82 -0.14 13.09 4.23
CA SER A 82 0.68 13.99 5.05
C SER A 82 1.22 13.36 6.34
N THR A 83 0.63 12.26 6.77
CA THR A 83 1.04 11.51 7.96
C THR A 83 2.02 10.43 7.54
N THR A 84 3.20 10.39 8.17
CA THR A 84 4.26 9.42 7.86
C THR A 84 4.80 8.86 9.18
N PRO A 85 4.13 7.85 9.78
CA PRO A 85 4.43 7.41 11.15
C PRO A 85 5.82 6.79 11.34
N THR A 86 6.32 6.07 10.33
CA THR A 86 7.65 5.43 10.41
C THR A 86 8.53 5.72 9.20
N ALA A 87 7.96 5.88 8.01
CA ALA A 87 8.72 6.37 6.86
C ALA A 87 9.03 7.85 7.10
N SER A 88 10.30 8.24 7.06
CA SER A 88 10.63 9.67 7.20
C SER A 88 10.18 10.42 5.95
N ARG A 89 9.76 11.69 6.11
CA ARG A 89 9.48 12.55 4.96
C ARG A 89 10.69 12.67 4.03
N ASP A 90 11.89 12.66 4.61
CA ASP A 90 13.15 12.68 3.86
C ASP A 90 13.31 11.42 3.00
N LEU A 91 12.94 10.24 3.49
CA LEU A 91 12.96 9.00 2.70
C LEU A 91 12.04 9.12 1.49
N ILE A 92 10.78 9.54 1.72
CA ILE A 92 9.80 9.70 0.65
C ILE A 92 10.29 10.73 -0.37
N SER A 93 10.85 11.86 0.08
CA SER A 93 11.39 12.89 -0.82
C SER A 93 12.56 12.35 -1.65
N ARG A 94 13.48 11.57 -1.07
CA ARG A 94 14.57 10.94 -1.83
C ARG A 94 14.04 9.93 -2.86
N MET A 95 13.02 9.15 -2.50
CA MET A 95 12.38 8.25 -3.44
C MET A 95 11.71 9.00 -4.59
N ILE A 96 11.05 10.13 -4.32
CA ILE A 96 10.45 11.00 -5.36
C ILE A 96 11.53 11.60 -6.27
N GLY A 97 12.67 12.02 -5.72
CA GLY A 97 13.79 12.59 -6.48
C GLY A 97 14.73 11.59 -7.16
N ALA A 98 14.54 10.29 -6.95
CA ALA A 98 15.41 9.26 -7.50
C ALA A 98 15.34 9.21 -9.04
N ALA A 99 16.46 8.92 -9.73
CA ALA A 99 16.49 8.95 -11.19
C ALA A 99 15.67 7.82 -11.84
N SER A 100 15.54 6.67 -11.17
CA SER A 100 14.82 5.50 -11.66
C SER A 100 14.00 4.82 -10.55
N ILE A 101 13.10 3.91 -10.93
CA ILE A 101 12.36 3.07 -9.98
C ILE A 101 13.31 2.20 -9.14
N LYS A 102 14.38 1.67 -9.77
CA LYS A 102 15.40 0.89 -9.06
C LYS A 102 16.11 1.73 -8.01
N ASP A 103 16.47 2.97 -8.34
CA ASP A 103 17.09 3.89 -7.37
C ASP A 103 16.14 4.23 -6.22
N ALA A 104 14.85 4.41 -6.52
CA ALA A 104 13.84 4.63 -5.49
C ALA A 104 13.69 3.42 -4.55
N PHE A 105 13.79 2.18 -5.06
CA PHE A 105 13.83 0.99 -4.20
C PHE A 105 15.11 0.91 -3.36
N ASN A 106 16.26 1.32 -3.90
CA ASN A 106 17.53 1.32 -3.19
C ASN A 106 17.52 2.24 -1.95
N GLU A 107 16.72 3.31 -1.96
CA GLU A 107 16.50 4.16 -0.78
C GLU A 107 15.95 3.40 0.44
N LEU A 108 15.22 2.30 0.21
CA LEU A 108 14.68 1.46 1.28
C LEU A 108 15.74 0.64 2.02
N ALA A 109 16.94 0.45 1.43
CA ALA A 109 17.97 -0.45 1.96
C ALA A 109 18.47 -0.04 3.35
N SER A 110 18.47 1.26 3.64
CA SER A 110 18.86 1.83 4.93
C SER A 110 17.74 1.87 5.97
N THR A 111 16.55 1.37 5.62
CA THR A 111 15.33 1.53 6.40
C THR A 111 14.84 0.19 6.94
N ARG A 112 13.78 0.25 7.77
CA ARG A 112 13.08 -0.96 8.22
C ARG A 112 12.38 -1.74 7.08
N TYR A 113 12.27 -1.14 5.89
CA TYR A 113 11.61 -1.72 4.72
C TYR A 113 12.58 -2.42 3.76
N LYS A 114 13.85 -2.58 4.13
CA LYS A 114 14.87 -3.23 3.28
C LYS A 114 14.47 -4.61 2.74
N ASN A 115 13.69 -5.37 3.50
CA ASN A 115 13.25 -6.72 3.11
C ASN A 115 12.17 -6.70 2.01
N LEU A 116 11.63 -5.52 1.68
CA LEU A 116 10.61 -5.35 0.65
C LEU A 116 11.21 -5.02 -0.70
N ILE A 117 12.52 -4.74 -0.78
CA ILE A 117 13.18 -4.44 -2.05
C ILE A 117 12.94 -5.63 -3.00
N PRO A 118 12.38 -5.37 -4.20
CA PRO A 118 12.14 -6.42 -5.18
C PRO A 118 13.44 -6.89 -5.82
N GLU A 119 13.47 -8.16 -6.23
CA GLU A 119 14.61 -8.77 -6.92
C GLU A 119 14.39 -8.80 -8.45
N ALA A 120 13.17 -8.57 -8.91
CA ALA A 120 12.84 -8.58 -10.33
C ALA A 120 13.59 -7.50 -11.15
N ASP A 121 14.04 -7.88 -12.34
CA ASP A 121 14.80 -7.00 -13.24
C ASP A 121 13.93 -5.95 -13.96
N ASN A 122 12.68 -6.32 -14.26
CA ASN A 122 11.69 -5.50 -14.95
C ASN A 122 10.92 -4.64 -13.95
N GLU A 123 10.67 -3.37 -14.30
CA GLU A 123 9.95 -2.41 -13.45
C GLU A 123 8.54 -2.88 -13.07
N LEU A 124 7.78 -3.44 -14.02
CA LEU A 124 6.43 -3.92 -13.76
C LEU A 124 6.40 -5.10 -12.78
N ASP A 125 7.34 -6.03 -12.97
CA ASP A 125 7.47 -7.20 -12.10
C ASP A 125 7.99 -6.79 -10.72
N ALA A 126 8.91 -5.81 -10.66
CA ALA A 126 9.43 -5.27 -9.42
C ALA A 126 8.34 -4.55 -8.59
N ILE A 127 7.46 -3.77 -9.25
CA ILE A 127 6.31 -3.15 -8.58
C ILE A 127 5.35 -4.23 -8.07
N SER A 128 5.04 -5.23 -8.90
CA SER A 128 4.14 -6.32 -8.53
C SER A 128 4.68 -7.15 -7.35
N GLU A 129 5.99 -7.43 -7.34
CA GLU A 129 6.68 -8.11 -6.25
C GLU A 129 6.66 -7.26 -4.96
N PHE A 130 6.93 -5.96 -5.08
CA PHE A 130 6.86 -5.03 -3.95
C PHE A 130 5.45 -4.97 -3.34
N GLU A 131 4.41 -4.86 -4.17
CA GLU A 131 3.01 -4.89 -3.76
C GLU A 131 2.66 -6.21 -3.04
N ARG A 132 3.13 -7.34 -3.58
CA ARG A 132 2.91 -8.66 -2.98
C ARG A 132 3.61 -8.81 -1.62
N LYS A 133 4.86 -8.37 -1.50
CA LYS A 133 5.62 -8.38 -0.22
C LYS A 133 4.97 -7.46 0.81
N PHE A 134 4.52 -6.29 0.39
CA PHE A 134 3.76 -5.37 1.23
C PHE A 134 2.47 -6.01 1.76
N GLU A 135 1.69 -6.64 0.87
CA GLU A 135 0.44 -7.29 1.25
C GLU A 135 0.65 -8.43 2.27
N LEU A 136 1.71 -9.23 2.11
CA LEU A 136 2.10 -10.24 3.10
C LEU A 136 2.44 -9.62 4.45
N GLU A 137 3.23 -8.55 4.48
CA GLU A 137 3.55 -7.88 5.74
C GLU A 137 2.31 -7.30 6.43
N MET A 138 1.30 -6.87 5.67
CA MET A 138 0.01 -6.44 6.22
C MET A 138 -0.80 -7.57 6.81
N TYR A 139 -0.85 -8.70 6.12
CA TYR A 139 -1.45 -9.91 6.64
C TYR A 139 -0.76 -10.36 7.94
N GLN A 140 0.56 -10.45 7.93
CA GLN A 140 1.38 -10.84 9.09
C GLN A 140 1.27 -9.84 10.24
N SER A 141 1.23 -8.53 9.96
CA SER A 141 1.00 -7.51 10.98
C SER A 141 -0.40 -7.63 11.61
N SER A 142 -1.39 -8.06 10.83
CA SER A 142 -2.75 -8.31 11.32
C SER A 142 -2.78 -9.54 12.23
N LEU A 143 -2.08 -10.62 11.90
CA LEU A 143 -1.90 -11.79 12.80
C LEU A 143 -1.19 -11.40 14.11
N ARG A 144 -0.14 -10.58 14.01
CA ARG A 144 0.59 -10.08 15.19
C ARG A 144 -0.22 -9.11 16.05
N SER A 145 -1.39 -8.63 15.60
CA SER A 145 -2.23 -7.70 16.36
C SER A 145 -2.95 -8.37 17.55
N PHE A 146 -2.99 -9.70 17.60
CA PHE A 146 -3.67 -10.51 18.62
C PHE A 146 -2.86 -10.60 19.93
N THR A 147 -2.32 -9.47 20.40
CA THR A 147 -1.48 -9.41 21.60
C THR A 147 -2.29 -9.33 22.90
N LYS A 148 -3.52 -8.81 22.84
CA LYS A 148 -4.40 -8.61 24.01
C LYS A 148 -5.85 -8.90 23.65
N MET A 149 -6.55 -9.59 24.55
CA MET A 149 -7.99 -9.79 24.44
C MET A 149 -8.71 -8.42 24.51
N PHE A 150 -9.65 -8.16 23.60
CA PHE A 150 -10.45 -6.92 23.53
C PHE A 150 -9.70 -5.61 23.23
N SER A 151 -8.53 -5.67 22.60
CA SER A 151 -7.88 -4.44 22.10
C SER A 151 -8.51 -3.98 20.77
N PHE A 152 -8.54 -2.66 20.52
CA PHE A 152 -9.02 -2.14 19.23
C PHE A 152 -8.15 -2.60 18.05
N ALA A 153 -6.84 -2.82 18.28
CA ALA A 153 -5.96 -3.40 17.28
C ALA A 153 -6.37 -4.83 16.91
N THR A 154 -6.83 -5.63 17.89
CA THR A 154 -7.36 -6.98 17.66
C THR A 154 -8.61 -6.93 16.78
N ILE A 155 -9.52 -5.98 17.02
CA ILE A 155 -10.74 -5.81 16.20
C ILE A 155 -10.37 -5.44 14.75
N ILE A 156 -9.40 -4.55 14.56
CA ILE A 156 -8.87 -4.20 13.23
C ILE A 156 -8.24 -5.43 12.56
N GLY A 157 -7.43 -6.19 13.30
CA GLY A 157 -6.81 -7.42 12.82
C GLY A 157 -7.83 -8.45 12.36
N ILE A 158 -8.86 -8.73 13.18
CA ILE A 158 -9.95 -9.66 12.82
C ILE A 158 -10.65 -9.20 11.55
N THR A 159 -11.00 -7.92 11.46
CA THR A 159 -11.67 -7.35 10.28
C THR A 159 -10.84 -7.57 9.01
N LYS A 160 -9.54 -7.29 9.08
CA LYS A 160 -8.61 -7.45 7.94
C LYS A 160 -8.43 -8.91 7.54
N LEU A 161 -8.19 -9.79 8.50
CA LEU A 161 -8.01 -11.23 8.23
C LEU A 161 -9.28 -11.85 7.63
N THR A 162 -10.45 -11.46 8.13
CA THR A 162 -11.73 -11.89 7.55
C THR A 162 -11.88 -11.40 6.11
N ALA A 163 -11.46 -10.17 5.80
CA ALA A 163 -11.48 -9.66 4.43
C ALA A 163 -10.55 -10.46 3.50
N TYR A 164 -9.35 -10.83 3.97
CA TYR A 164 -8.45 -11.72 3.23
C TYR A 164 -9.05 -13.11 3.01
N GLU A 165 -9.68 -13.70 4.03
CA GLU A 165 -10.36 -15.00 3.92
C GLU A 165 -11.46 -14.97 2.86
N VAL A 166 -12.36 -13.98 2.92
CA VAL A 166 -13.44 -13.82 1.93
C VAL A 166 -12.88 -13.64 0.52
N ARG A 167 -11.80 -12.86 0.37
CA ARG A 167 -11.16 -12.66 -0.93
C ARG A 167 -10.54 -13.95 -1.46
N ASN A 168 -9.84 -14.70 -0.61
CA ASN A 168 -9.24 -15.98 -1.00
C ASN A 168 -10.33 -17.00 -1.40
N LEU A 169 -11.41 -17.13 -0.63
CA LEU A 169 -12.54 -17.99 -0.97
C LEU A 169 -13.19 -17.60 -2.30
N SER A 170 -13.36 -16.30 -2.54
CA SER A 170 -13.88 -15.78 -3.80
C SER A 170 -12.95 -16.10 -4.97
N ALA A 171 -11.64 -15.94 -4.80
CA ALA A 171 -10.64 -16.26 -5.80
C ALA A 171 -10.62 -17.77 -6.13
N ILE A 172 -10.75 -18.63 -5.12
CA ILE A 172 -10.85 -20.09 -5.31
C ILE A 172 -12.14 -20.43 -6.07
N ALA A 173 -13.29 -19.88 -5.67
CA ALA A 173 -14.57 -20.14 -6.33
C ALA A 173 -14.53 -19.74 -7.81
N TYR A 174 -14.00 -18.55 -8.12
CA TYR A 174 -13.80 -18.08 -9.48
C TYR A 174 -12.85 -18.98 -10.28
N ALA A 175 -11.73 -19.39 -9.68
CA ALA A 175 -10.78 -20.29 -10.33
C ALA A 175 -11.38 -21.65 -10.66
N VAL A 176 -12.20 -22.21 -9.77
CA VAL A 176 -12.91 -23.48 -10.01
C VAL A 176 -13.91 -23.31 -11.16
N GLU A 177 -14.69 -22.23 -11.17
CA GLU A 177 -15.66 -21.93 -12.23
C GLU A 177 -14.97 -21.79 -13.60
N GLN A 178 -13.85 -21.07 -13.65
CA GLN A 178 -13.08 -20.82 -14.87
C GLN A 178 -12.09 -21.95 -15.22
N LYS A 179 -12.05 -23.03 -14.43
CA LYS A 179 -11.14 -24.18 -14.61
C LYS A 179 -9.66 -23.77 -14.64
N ILE A 180 -9.28 -22.77 -13.85
CA ILE A 180 -7.90 -22.33 -13.68
C ILE A 180 -7.13 -23.40 -12.88
N PRO A 181 -5.88 -23.75 -13.26
CA PRO A 181 -5.09 -24.72 -12.52
C PRO A 181 -4.87 -24.33 -11.05
N THR A 182 -4.94 -25.31 -10.16
CA THR A 182 -4.78 -25.12 -8.70
C THR A 182 -3.45 -24.44 -8.35
N GLU A 183 -2.36 -24.80 -9.01
CA GLU A 183 -1.04 -24.20 -8.79
C GLU A 183 -1.06 -22.68 -9.04
N THR A 184 -1.68 -22.25 -10.14
CA THR A 184 -1.85 -20.82 -10.45
C THR A 184 -2.72 -20.13 -9.42
N THR A 185 -3.84 -20.75 -9.01
CA THR A 185 -4.72 -20.18 -7.97
C THR A 185 -3.98 -19.99 -6.65
N MET A 186 -3.29 -21.03 -6.17
CA MET A 186 -2.57 -21.02 -4.89
C MET A 186 -1.48 -19.95 -4.87
N SER A 187 -0.77 -19.73 -5.98
CA SER A 187 0.27 -18.69 -6.10
C SER A 187 -0.25 -17.26 -5.86
N LYS A 188 -1.56 -17.04 -6.03
CA LYS A 188 -2.22 -15.73 -5.92
C LYS A 188 -2.93 -15.51 -4.58
N LEU A 189 -3.03 -16.53 -3.72
CA LEU A 189 -3.67 -16.40 -2.42
C LEU A 189 -2.73 -15.76 -1.39
N ILE A 190 -3.31 -15.07 -0.43
CA ILE A 190 -2.59 -14.55 0.74
C ILE A 190 -2.85 -15.49 1.90
N LEU A 191 -1.86 -16.29 2.23
CA LEU A 191 -1.93 -17.30 3.28
C LEU A 191 -0.83 -17.03 4.31
N GLU A 192 -0.96 -17.67 5.47
CA GLU A 192 0.14 -17.77 6.41
C GLU A 192 1.26 -18.62 5.78
N GLU A 193 2.50 -18.16 5.86
CA GLU A 193 3.67 -18.95 5.49
C GLU A 193 4.07 -19.75 6.74
N ASP A 194 4.10 -21.08 6.62
CA ASP A 194 4.49 -22.02 7.68
C ASP A 194 5.99 -21.92 8.05
#